data_AF-A0A653D074-F1
#
_entry.id   AF-A0A653D074-F1
#
_cell.length_a   1.000
_cell.length_b   1.000
_cell.length_c   1.000
_cell.angle_alpha   90.00
_cell.angle_beta   90.00
_cell.angle_gamma   90.00
#
_symmetry.space_group_name_H-M   'P 1'
#
loop_
_entity.id
_entity.type
_entity.pdbx_description
1 polymer ?
#
loop_
_entity_poly.entity_id
_entity_poly.type
_entity_poly.pdbx_seq_one_letter_code
_entity_poly.pdbx_strand_id
1 'polypeptide(L)'
;VSGDPSGVVCPFGSFRCPEGKCIPSLWVCNYQKDCEKGEDEFQSCPPPECEPGQLTCRQYIWNKTYCFPPHYRCDMTVDCIDGSDETECSDNVDCWMEIQHGKGPWAPPVSGIVPLGSTLTLVVAINDYRGYLAKTDYQSPPTQP
;
A
#
# COMPACT_ATOMS: atom_id res chain seq x y z
N VAL A 1 33.71 35.98 -12.06
CA VAL A 1 33.46 34.57 -12.44
C VAL A 1 33.94 33.71 -11.29
N SER A 2 33.02 33.26 -10.44
CA SER A 2 33.35 32.54 -9.21
C SER A 2 33.70 31.10 -9.57
N GLY A 3 35.00 30.80 -9.69
CA GLY A 3 35.51 29.45 -9.86
C GLY A 3 35.45 28.70 -8.54
N ASP A 4 34.74 27.58 -8.53
CA ASP A 4 34.54 26.71 -7.36
C ASP A 4 35.52 25.50 -7.44
N PRO A 5 36.09 25.02 -6.33
CA PRO A 5 37.39 24.33 -6.28
C PRO A 5 37.35 22.83 -6.66
N SER A 6 36.43 22.40 -7.52
CA SER A 6 36.38 21.00 -8.00
C SER A 6 36.68 20.82 -9.49
N GLY A 7 36.90 21.88 -10.27
CA GLY A 7 37.42 21.77 -11.65
C GLY A 7 36.53 21.06 -12.69
N VAL A 8 35.41 20.44 -12.29
CA VAL A 8 34.45 19.82 -13.21
C VAL A 8 33.48 20.88 -13.69
N VAL A 9 33.71 21.38 -14.90
CA VAL A 9 32.77 22.24 -15.62
C VAL A 9 31.76 21.33 -16.31
N CYS A 10 30.51 21.35 -15.84
CA CYS A 10 29.45 20.61 -16.49
C CYS A 10 29.02 21.32 -17.81
N PRO A 11 28.60 20.58 -18.85
CA PRO A 11 28.08 21.16 -20.09
C PRO A 11 26.92 22.14 -19.86
N PHE A 12 26.72 23.10 -20.76
CA PHE A 12 25.56 23.99 -20.69
C PHE A 12 24.25 23.17 -20.72
N GLY A 13 23.31 23.50 -19.82
CA GLY A 13 22.02 22.78 -19.72
C GLY A 13 22.10 21.43 -19.02
N SER A 14 23.13 21.21 -18.20
CA SER A 14 23.24 20.05 -17.31
C SER A 14 23.12 20.46 -15.84
N PHE A 15 22.60 19.55 -15.04
CA PHE A 15 22.57 19.64 -13.58
C PHE A 15 23.81 18.95 -13.01
N ARG A 16 24.45 19.59 -12.02
CA ARG A 16 25.61 19.04 -11.32
C ARG A 16 25.15 18.42 -10.01
N CYS A 17 25.28 17.11 -9.90
CA CYS A 17 25.06 16.38 -8.66
C CYS A 17 26.11 16.76 -7.59
N PRO A 18 25.80 16.62 -6.30
CA PRO A 18 26.73 16.97 -5.21
C PRO A 18 28.07 16.22 -5.24
N GLU A 19 28.09 14.97 -5.71
CA GLU A 19 29.28 14.15 -5.91
C GLU A 19 30.14 14.60 -7.10
N GLY A 20 29.65 15.53 -7.93
CA GLY A 20 30.35 16.08 -9.08
C GLY A 20 29.97 15.44 -10.43
N LYS A 21 29.06 14.45 -10.46
CA LYS A 21 28.46 13.93 -11.69
C LYS A 21 27.62 15.02 -12.38
N CYS A 22 27.66 15.10 -13.70
CA CYS A 22 26.80 15.98 -14.48
C CYS A 22 25.72 15.14 -15.18
N ILE A 23 24.45 15.53 -15.04
CA ILE A 23 23.30 14.88 -15.69
C ILE A 23 22.55 15.90 -16.57
N PRO A 24 21.87 15.51 -17.65
CA PRO A 24 20.99 16.40 -18.41
C PRO A 24 19.94 17.06 -17.50
N SER A 25 19.60 18.33 -17.73
CA SER A 25 18.53 18.97 -16.93
C SER A 25 17.16 18.30 -17.06
N LEU A 26 16.93 17.52 -18.13
CA LEU A 26 15.73 16.70 -18.33
C LEU A 26 15.67 15.48 -17.39
N TRP A 27 16.78 15.14 -16.72
CA TRP A 27 16.88 14.04 -15.77
C TRP A 27 16.67 14.51 -14.32
N VAL A 28 16.44 15.81 -14.12
CA VAL A 28 16.02 16.32 -12.82
C VAL A 28 14.51 16.11 -12.69
N CYS A 29 14.07 15.51 -11.58
CA CYS A 29 12.65 15.18 -11.35
C CYS A 29 12.05 14.24 -12.41
N ASN A 30 12.77 13.21 -12.82
CA ASN A 30 12.33 12.21 -13.79
C ASN A 30 11.96 10.85 -13.16
N TYR A 31 11.88 10.77 -11.82
CA TYR A 31 11.61 9.54 -11.03
C TYR A 31 12.73 8.50 -11.07
N GLN A 32 13.88 8.85 -11.62
CA GLN A 32 15.04 7.98 -11.66
C GLN A 32 16.13 8.56 -10.78
N LYS A 33 16.90 7.65 -10.18
CA LYS A 33 18.04 8.04 -9.37
C LYS A 33 19.23 8.29 -10.29
N ASP A 34 19.39 9.51 -10.80
CA ASP A 34 20.52 9.84 -11.67
C ASP A 34 21.74 10.37 -10.90
N CYS A 35 21.58 10.95 -9.71
CA CYS A 35 22.68 11.26 -8.78
C CYS A 35 22.94 10.14 -7.75
N GLU A 36 24.11 10.15 -7.09
CA GLU A 36 24.55 9.08 -6.19
C GLU A 36 23.58 8.78 -5.04
N LYS A 37 22.83 9.76 -4.54
CA LYS A 37 21.78 9.57 -3.51
C LYS A 37 20.39 10.02 -3.97
N GLY A 38 20.21 10.32 -5.27
CA GLY A 38 18.94 10.83 -5.81
C GLY A 38 18.74 12.31 -5.53
N GLU A 39 19.82 13.09 -5.41
CA GLU A 39 19.75 14.53 -5.16
C GLU A 39 19.18 15.34 -6.33
N ASP A 40 19.04 14.73 -7.50
CA ASP A 40 18.26 15.16 -8.65
C ASP A 40 16.75 15.03 -8.46
N GLU A 41 16.31 14.21 -7.50
CA GLU A 41 14.91 13.91 -7.19
C GLU A 41 14.49 14.63 -5.91
N PHE A 42 14.42 15.96 -5.99
CA PHE A 42 14.04 16.82 -4.88
C PHE A 42 12.65 16.51 -4.32
N GLN A 43 12.46 16.78 -3.03
CA GLN A 43 11.15 16.70 -2.39
C GLN A 43 10.12 17.70 -2.97
N SER A 44 10.59 18.76 -3.64
CA SER A 44 9.76 19.74 -4.35
C SER A 44 9.48 19.37 -5.81
N CYS A 45 9.99 18.23 -6.30
CA CYS A 45 9.63 17.73 -7.61
C CYS A 45 8.11 17.51 -7.70
N PRO A 46 7.51 17.72 -8.89
CA PRO A 46 6.14 17.29 -9.10
C PRO A 46 6.02 15.77 -8.86
N PRO A 47 4.80 15.27 -8.53
CA PRO A 47 4.52 13.84 -8.45
C PRO A 47 4.41 13.19 -9.84
N PRO A 48 4.66 11.86 -9.95
CA PRO A 48 4.63 11.17 -11.22
C PRO A 48 3.21 11.05 -11.74
N GLU A 49 3.09 10.92 -13.05
CA GLU A 49 1.85 10.45 -13.65
C GLU A 49 1.71 8.95 -13.37
N CYS A 50 0.60 8.55 -12.75
CA CYS A 50 0.33 7.16 -12.45
C CYS A 50 -0.20 6.41 -13.67
N GLU A 51 -0.05 5.09 -13.67
CA GLU A 51 -0.64 4.26 -14.72
C GLU A 51 -2.16 4.44 -14.77
N PRO A 52 -2.79 4.30 -15.95
CA PRO A 52 -4.23 4.44 -16.08
C PRO A 52 -4.99 3.53 -15.09
N GLY A 53 -5.86 4.15 -14.29
CA GLY A 53 -6.67 3.44 -13.28
C GLY A 53 -6.01 3.28 -11.91
N GLN A 54 -4.77 3.73 -11.71
CA GLN A 54 -4.20 3.85 -10.38
C GLN A 54 -4.73 5.09 -9.64
N LEU A 55 -4.64 5.06 -8.31
CA LEU A 55 -4.95 6.15 -7.41
C LEU A 55 -3.67 6.79 -6.86
N THR A 56 -3.77 8.02 -6.40
CA THR A 56 -2.64 8.80 -5.87
C THR A 56 -2.76 9.03 -4.37
N CYS A 57 -1.66 8.89 -3.64
CA CYS A 57 -1.53 9.37 -2.26
C CYS A 57 -1.64 10.90 -2.23
N ARG A 58 -2.03 11.45 -1.07
CA ARG A 58 -2.15 12.90 -0.89
C ARG A 58 -0.78 13.58 -0.78
N GLN A 59 0.22 12.90 -0.23
CA GLN A 59 1.61 13.37 -0.21
C GLN A 59 2.51 12.57 -1.15
N TYR A 60 3.35 13.29 -1.89
CA TYR A 60 4.42 12.71 -2.69
C TYR A 60 5.75 12.85 -1.94
N ILE A 61 6.46 11.74 -1.78
CA ILE A 61 7.85 11.70 -1.31
C ILE A 61 8.60 10.81 -2.29
N TRP A 62 9.75 11.27 -2.77
CA TRP A 62 10.55 10.46 -3.66
C TRP A 62 10.94 9.13 -3.01
N ASN A 63 10.94 8.05 -3.81
CA ASN A 63 11.21 6.69 -3.34
C ASN A 63 10.25 6.20 -2.23
N LYS A 64 9.01 6.69 -2.26
CA LYS A 64 7.88 6.21 -1.47
C LYS A 64 6.69 5.94 -2.38
N THR A 65 5.76 5.12 -1.90
CA THR A 65 4.50 4.85 -2.58
C THR A 65 3.75 6.16 -2.80
N TYR A 66 3.38 6.40 -4.06
CA TYR A 66 2.53 7.52 -4.46
C TYR A 66 1.38 7.03 -5.32
N CYS A 67 1.66 6.17 -6.28
CA CYS A 67 0.64 5.51 -7.11
C CYS A 67 0.33 4.13 -6.54
N PHE A 68 -0.94 3.78 -6.41
CA PHE A 68 -1.37 2.48 -5.90
C PHE A 68 -2.61 1.94 -6.64
N PRO A 69 -2.83 0.61 -6.67
CA PRO A 69 -4.01 0.02 -7.29
C PRO A 69 -5.31 0.39 -6.54
N PRO A 70 -6.48 0.45 -7.23
CA PRO A 70 -7.76 0.78 -6.59
C PRO A 70 -8.16 -0.11 -5.39
N HIS A 71 -7.69 -1.35 -5.35
CA HIS A 71 -8.03 -2.30 -4.29
C HIS A 71 -7.24 -2.08 -2.98
N TYR A 72 -6.22 -1.22 -2.97
CA TYR A 72 -5.50 -0.77 -1.77
C TYR A 72 -6.14 0.46 -1.14
N ARG A 73 -7.23 0.98 -1.73
CA ARG A 73 -7.99 2.04 -1.07
C ARG A 73 -8.88 1.43 0.00
N CYS A 74 -8.66 1.81 1.25
CA CYS A 74 -9.47 1.37 2.39
C CYS A 74 -9.44 -0.14 2.59
N ASP A 75 -8.26 -0.75 2.46
CA ASP A 75 -8.06 -2.18 2.63
C ASP A 75 -7.53 -2.55 4.03
N MET A 76 -7.56 -1.59 4.94
CA MET A 76 -7.05 -1.66 6.32
C MET A 76 -5.52 -1.72 6.42
N THR A 77 -4.80 -1.59 5.31
CA THR A 77 -3.34 -1.50 5.26
C THR A 77 -2.94 -0.07 4.88
N VAL A 78 -1.97 0.48 5.58
CA VAL A 78 -1.39 1.78 5.22
C VAL A 78 -0.34 1.55 4.14
N ASP A 79 -0.68 1.77 2.88
CA ASP A 79 0.20 1.73 1.72
C ASP A 79 0.77 3.11 1.37
N CYS A 80 -0.02 4.17 1.57
CA CYS A 80 0.47 5.54 1.40
C CYS A 80 1.36 5.95 2.57
N ILE A 81 2.40 6.74 2.28
CA ILE A 81 3.31 7.26 3.31
C ILE A 81 2.62 8.14 4.36
N ASP A 82 1.52 8.78 3.98
CA ASP A 82 0.69 9.61 4.85
C ASP A 82 -0.60 8.92 5.32
N GLY A 83 -0.79 7.64 4.97
CA GLY A 83 -2.00 6.86 5.27
C GLY A 83 -3.28 7.40 4.64
N SER A 84 -3.16 8.23 3.60
CA SER A 84 -4.32 8.88 2.98
C SER A 84 -5.26 7.91 2.24
N ASP A 85 -4.74 6.77 1.80
CA ASP A 85 -5.47 5.60 1.28
C ASP A 85 -6.50 5.04 2.27
N GLU A 86 -6.21 5.15 3.57
CA GLU A 86 -7.05 4.64 4.67
C GLU A 86 -7.88 5.74 5.37
N THR A 87 -7.94 6.95 4.78
CA THR A 87 -8.74 8.06 5.30
C THR A 87 -10.01 8.29 4.49
N GLU A 88 -11.06 8.78 5.15
CA GLU A 88 -12.34 9.12 4.51
C GLU A 88 -13.02 7.92 3.78
N CYS A 89 -12.78 6.72 4.29
CA CYS A 89 -13.36 5.46 3.83
C CYS A 89 -14.82 5.32 4.25
N SER A 90 -15.73 6.16 3.74
CA SER A 90 -17.16 6.03 4.08
C SER A 90 -17.68 4.66 3.60
N ASP A 91 -18.16 3.85 4.55
CA ASP A 91 -18.81 2.55 4.40
C ASP A 91 -18.00 1.43 3.71
N ASN A 92 -16.66 1.53 3.70
CA ASN A 92 -15.83 0.37 3.30
C ASN A 92 -15.76 -0.65 4.43
N VAL A 93 -16.30 -1.83 4.15
CA VAL A 93 -16.36 -2.95 5.08
C VAL A 93 -15.50 -4.10 4.59
N ASP A 94 -14.60 -4.59 5.44
CA ASP A 94 -13.90 -5.85 5.21
C ASP A 94 -14.88 -7.02 5.41
N CYS A 95 -15.08 -7.83 4.38
CA CYS A 95 -15.97 -8.97 4.41
C CYS A 95 -15.16 -10.26 4.26
N TRP A 96 -15.27 -11.18 5.20
CA TRP A 96 -14.65 -12.50 5.08
C TRP A 96 -15.59 -13.63 5.44
N MET A 97 -15.25 -14.83 4.95
CA MET A 97 -15.94 -16.06 5.26
C MET A 97 -14.95 -17.07 5.84
N GLU A 98 -15.37 -17.80 6.87
CA GLU A 98 -14.51 -18.75 7.56
C GLU A 98 -15.33 -19.95 8.06
N ILE A 99 -14.72 -21.14 8.08
CA ILE A 99 -15.30 -22.31 8.73
C ILE A 99 -14.68 -22.43 10.12
N GLN A 100 -15.51 -22.48 11.15
CA GLN A 100 -15.11 -22.63 12.53
C GLN A 100 -15.49 -24.00 13.09
N HIS A 101 -14.68 -24.52 14.01
CA HIS A 101 -14.94 -25.80 14.68
C HIS A 101 -15.76 -25.57 15.96
N GLY A 102 -17.04 -25.94 15.93
CA GLY A 102 -17.96 -25.73 17.05
C GLY A 102 -19.26 -25.05 16.62
N LYS A 103 -19.95 -24.44 17.58
CA LYS A 103 -21.23 -23.74 17.38
C LYS A 103 -21.05 -22.23 17.51
N GLY A 104 -21.65 -21.48 16.59
CA GLY A 104 -21.70 -20.02 16.65
C GLY A 104 -20.48 -19.33 16.02
N PRO A 105 -20.51 -17.98 15.90
CA PRO A 105 -19.57 -17.22 15.09
C PRO A 105 -18.23 -16.89 15.77
N TRP A 106 -18.04 -17.37 17.00
CA TRP A 106 -16.87 -17.09 17.86
C TRP A 106 -16.07 -18.34 18.19
N ALA A 107 -16.32 -19.44 17.49
CA ALA A 107 -15.51 -20.65 17.59
C ALA A 107 -14.16 -20.46 16.87
N PRO A 108 -13.14 -21.27 17.21
CA PRO A 108 -11.84 -21.20 16.54
C PRO A 108 -11.94 -21.58 15.05
N PRO A 109 -11.10 -21.00 14.18
CA PRO A 109 -10.96 -21.41 12.79
C PRO A 109 -10.64 -22.90 12.69
N VAL A 110 -11.18 -23.57 11.66
CA VAL A 110 -10.73 -24.91 11.31
C VAL A 110 -9.30 -24.84 10.78
N SER A 111 -8.38 -25.52 11.47
CA SER A 111 -7.01 -25.72 11.02
C SER A 111 -6.76 -27.22 10.82
N GLY A 112 -7.14 -27.74 9.65
CA GLY A 112 -6.92 -29.13 9.26
C GLY A 112 -8.14 -30.06 9.33
N ILE A 113 -7.89 -31.36 9.52
CA ILE A 113 -8.92 -32.40 9.52
C ILE A 113 -9.68 -32.38 10.85
N VAL A 114 -11.02 -32.44 10.79
CA VAL A 114 -11.92 -32.38 11.94
C VAL A 114 -12.51 -33.77 12.24
N PRO A 115 -12.70 -34.15 13.53
CA PRO A 115 -13.31 -35.43 13.88
C PRO A 115 -14.74 -35.60 13.34
N LEU A 116 -15.09 -36.82 12.93
CA LEU A 116 -16.47 -37.19 12.58
C LEU A 116 -17.44 -36.92 13.75
N GLY A 117 -18.64 -36.43 13.45
CA GLY A 117 -19.60 -36.01 14.46
C GLY A 117 -19.42 -34.57 14.96
N SER A 118 -18.35 -33.89 14.53
CA SER A 118 -18.17 -32.48 14.86
C SER A 118 -19.19 -31.61 14.14
N THR A 119 -19.65 -30.56 14.83
CA THR A 119 -20.39 -29.45 14.22
C THR A 119 -19.39 -28.44 13.66
N LEU A 120 -19.58 -28.10 12.39
CA LEU A 120 -18.87 -26.98 11.75
C LEU A 120 -19.82 -25.81 11.62
N THR A 121 -19.28 -24.61 11.80
CA THR A 121 -20.04 -23.37 11.61
C THR A 121 -19.41 -22.57 10.47
N LEU A 122 -20.20 -22.27 9.44
CA LEU A 122 -19.82 -21.30 8.43
C LEU A 122 -20.12 -19.90 8.98
N VAL A 123 -19.14 -19.04 9.01
CA VAL A 123 -19.25 -17.66 9.48
C VAL A 123 -19.07 -16.73 8.31
N VAL A 124 -20.00 -15.79 8.16
CA VAL A 124 -19.85 -14.60 7.32
C VAL A 124 -19.66 -13.43 8.26
N ALA A 125 -18.57 -12.70 8.10
CA ALA A 125 -18.19 -11.63 8.98
C ALA A 125 -17.91 -10.35 8.19
N ILE A 126 -18.25 -9.24 8.82
CA ILE A 126 -18.09 -7.88 8.30
C ILE A 126 -17.37 -7.08 9.39
N ASN A 127 -16.27 -6.43 9.03
CA ASN A 127 -15.55 -5.52 9.90
C ASN A 127 -15.49 -4.14 9.22
N ASP A 128 -16.04 -3.15 9.88
CA ASP A 128 -15.94 -1.75 9.44
C ASP A 128 -14.62 -1.12 9.91
N TYR A 129 -14.17 -0.03 9.29
CA TYR A 129 -12.98 0.75 9.70
C TYR A 129 -13.07 1.31 11.14
N ARG A 130 -14.27 1.29 11.74
CA ARG A 130 -14.54 1.66 13.13
C ARG A 130 -14.32 0.50 14.12
N GLY A 131 -13.92 -0.67 13.64
CA GLY A 131 -13.76 -1.89 14.45
C GLY A 131 -15.09 -2.54 14.84
N TYR A 132 -16.17 -2.20 14.15
CA TYR A 132 -17.46 -2.86 14.35
C TYR A 132 -17.46 -4.20 13.61
N LEU A 133 -17.46 -5.27 14.38
CA LEU A 133 -17.50 -6.63 13.89
C LEU A 133 -18.92 -7.18 13.96
N ALA A 134 -19.54 -7.38 12.80
CA ALA A 134 -20.79 -8.13 12.66
C ALA A 134 -20.47 -9.53 12.15
N LYS A 135 -20.98 -10.56 12.82
CA LYS A 135 -20.86 -11.94 12.38
C LYS A 135 -22.22 -12.59 12.31
N THR A 136 -22.48 -13.31 11.23
CA THR A 136 -23.62 -14.22 11.11
C THR A 136 -23.11 -15.62 10.83
N ASP A 137 -23.83 -16.62 11.33
CA ASP A 137 -23.40 -18.01 11.26
C ASP A 137 -24.48 -18.96 10.74
N TYR A 138 -24.02 -19.98 10.01
CA TYR A 138 -24.80 -21.15 9.66
C TYR A 138 -24.14 -22.41 10.23
N GLN A 139 -24.90 -23.16 11.02
CA GLN A 139 -24.42 -24.38 11.67
C GLN A 139 -24.73 -25.59 10.80
N SER A 140 -23.70 -26.34 10.41
CA SER A 140 -23.88 -27.61 9.73
C SER A 140 -24.52 -28.64 10.67
N PRO A 141 -25.37 -29.54 10.15
CA PRO A 141 -25.76 -30.72 10.92
C PRO A 141 -24.50 -31.54 11.25
N PRO A 142 -24.46 -32.22 12.41
CA PRO A 142 -23.34 -33.07 12.77
C PRO A 142 -23.10 -34.12 11.69
N THR A 143 -21.84 -34.21 11.24
CA THR A 143 -21.44 -35.18 10.22
C THR A 143 -21.65 -36.59 10.75
N GLN A 144 -22.46 -37.39 10.04
CA GLN A 144 -22.71 -38.78 10.39
C GLN A 144 -21.59 -39.66 9.80
N PRO A 145 -21.21 -40.77 10.47
CA PRO A 145 -20.26 -41.74 9.93
C PRO A 145 -20.77 -42.42 8.64
#